data_AF-A0A6V8NGD3-F1
#
_entry.id   AF-A0A6V8NGD3-F1
#
_cell.length_a   1.000
_cell.length_b   1.000
_cell.length_c   1.000
_cell.angle_alpha   90.00
_cell.angle_beta   90.00
_cell.angle_gamma   90.00
#
_symmetry.space_group_name_H-M   'P 1'
#
loop_
_entity.id
_entity.type
_entity.pdbx_description
1 polymer ?
#
loop_
_entity_poly.entity_id
_entity_poly.type
_entity_poly.pdbx_seq_one_letter_code
_entity_poly.pdbx_strand_id
1 'polypeptide(L)'
;MERIVSDDEIEEAMVNPPCDTRAYFRGRCLQKYAHNISAVNWDSMIFDLDHGPLKKVMMMEPTKGTETDVGRIIDSSPTAADLLEALQS
;
A
#
# COMPACT_ATOMS: atom_id res chain seq x y z
N MET A 1 -23.99 -0.50 26.26
CA MET A 1 -22.56 -0.74 25.93
C MET A 1 -21.98 0.61 25.55
N GLU A 2 -20.84 0.98 26.11
CA GLU A 2 -20.14 2.23 25.76
C GLU A 2 -19.35 2.02 24.46
N ARG A 3 -19.30 3.04 23.59
CA ARG A 3 -18.61 3.00 22.29
C ARG A 3 -17.40 3.94 22.31
N ILE A 4 -16.30 3.50 21.69
CA ILE A 4 -15.05 4.27 21.58
C ILE A 4 -14.85 4.90 20.19
N VAL A 5 -15.61 4.44 19.19
CA VAL A 5 -15.62 4.95 17.81
C VAL A 5 -17.06 4.93 17.26
N SER A 6 -17.31 5.81 16.30
CA SER A 6 -18.56 5.92 15.53
C SER A 6 -18.72 4.78 14.51
N ASP A 7 -19.93 4.61 13.98
CA ASP A 7 -20.15 3.69 12.87
C ASP A 7 -19.46 4.19 11.58
N ASP A 8 -19.45 5.50 11.34
CA ASP A 8 -18.78 6.14 10.20
C ASP A 8 -17.26 5.84 10.19
N GLU A 9 -16.58 5.96 11.33
CA GLU A 9 -15.15 5.60 11.46
C GLU A 9 -14.89 4.12 11.14
N ILE A 10 -15.81 3.24 11.49
CA ILE A 10 -15.72 1.81 11.19
C ILE A 10 -15.89 1.58 9.69
N GLU A 11 -16.90 2.20 9.08
CA GLU A 11 -17.17 2.09 7.63
C GLU A 11 -15.99 2.62 6.80
N GLU A 12 -15.37 3.72 7.21
CA GLU A 12 -14.17 4.26 6.58
C GLU A 12 -12.99 3.29 6.67
N ALA A 13 -12.74 2.73 7.87
CA ALA A 13 -11.63 1.81 8.12
C ALA A 13 -11.77 0.44 7.41
N MET A 14 -12.97 0.08 6.94
CA MET A 14 -13.17 -1.14 6.15
C MET A 14 -12.45 -1.09 4.81
N VAL A 15 -12.32 0.10 4.23
CA VAL A 15 -11.75 0.27 2.88
C VAL A 15 -10.46 1.07 2.87
N ASN A 16 -10.18 1.87 3.90
CA ASN A 16 -8.97 2.69 3.99
C ASN A 16 -7.96 2.13 5.00
N PRO A 17 -6.68 2.03 4.63
CA PRO A 17 -5.64 1.60 5.57
C PRO A 17 -5.29 2.74 6.56
N PRO A 18 -4.77 2.41 7.75
CA PRO A 18 -4.24 3.40 8.68
C PRO A 18 -3.00 4.09 8.08
N CYS A 19 -2.86 5.40 8.30
CA CYS A 19 -1.87 6.25 7.64
C CYS A 19 -0.44 6.15 8.22
N ASP A 20 -0.25 5.58 9.40
CA ASP A 20 0.98 5.70 10.20
C ASP A 20 1.80 4.40 10.27
N THR A 21 1.46 3.41 9.43
CA THR A 21 2.19 2.14 9.33
C THR A 21 2.36 1.69 7.89
N ARG A 22 3.17 0.66 7.67
CA ARG A 22 3.30 -0.04 6.37
C ARG A 22 1.98 -0.56 5.79
N ALA A 23 0.92 -0.67 6.62
CA ALA A 23 -0.40 -1.03 6.13
C ALA A 23 -0.94 0.03 5.16
N TYR A 24 -0.54 1.30 5.30
CA TYR A 24 -0.84 2.36 4.36
C TYR A 24 -0.35 2.01 2.95
N PHE A 25 0.96 1.79 2.78
CA PHE A 25 1.54 1.39 1.49
C PHE A 25 0.83 0.19 0.89
N ARG A 26 0.63 -0.88 1.68
CA ARG A 26 -0.02 -2.10 1.19
C ARG A 26 -1.47 -1.87 0.77
N GLY A 27 -2.26 -1.19 1.59
CA GLY A 27 -3.66 -0.91 1.31
C GLY A 27 -3.83 -0.02 0.09
N ARG A 28 -3.08 1.09 0.01
CA ARG A 28 -3.11 2.00 -1.13
C ARG A 28 -2.64 1.33 -2.42
N CYS A 29 -1.63 0.46 -2.36
CA CYS A 29 -1.20 -0.33 -3.52
C CYS A 29 -2.26 -1.32 -3.98
N LEU A 30 -2.93 -2.03 -3.06
CA LEU A 30 -4.05 -2.90 -3.41
C LEU A 30 -5.22 -2.13 -4.02
N GLN A 31 -5.55 -0.94 -3.49
CA GLN A 31 -6.60 -0.10 -4.05
C GLN A 31 -6.30 0.36 -5.48
N LYS A 32 -5.05 0.78 -5.76
CA LYS A 32 -4.68 1.43 -7.03
C LYS A 32 -4.13 0.47 -8.09
N TYR A 33 -3.45 -0.60 -7.68
CA TYR A 33 -2.68 -1.49 -8.56
C TYR A 33 -3.06 -2.96 -8.43
N ALA A 34 -4.28 -3.28 -7.98
CA ALA A 34 -4.74 -4.66 -7.73
C ALA A 34 -4.39 -5.65 -8.86
N HIS A 35 -4.55 -5.23 -10.12
CA HIS A 35 -4.30 -6.07 -11.29
C HIS A 35 -2.82 -6.43 -11.50
N ASN A 36 -1.90 -5.62 -10.96
CA ASN A 36 -0.46 -5.85 -11.02
C ASN A 36 0.09 -6.51 -9.74
N ILE A 37 -0.75 -7.00 -8.83
CA ILE A 37 -0.30 -7.59 -7.56
C ILE A 37 -0.62 -9.08 -7.57
N SER A 38 0.44 -9.90 -7.57
CA SER A 38 0.29 -11.36 -7.57
C SER A 38 0.16 -11.94 -6.16
N ALA A 39 0.81 -11.32 -5.17
CA ALA A 39 0.72 -11.74 -3.77
C ALA A 39 1.06 -10.61 -2.80
N VAL A 40 0.49 -10.67 -1.59
CA VAL A 40 0.80 -9.77 -0.48
C VAL A 40 0.89 -10.54 0.83
N ASN A 41 1.74 -10.08 1.74
CA ASN A 41 1.76 -10.51 3.14
C ASN A 41 2.10 -9.30 4.04
N TRP A 42 2.58 -9.54 5.27
CA TRP A 42 2.95 -8.47 6.20
C TRP A 42 4.25 -7.76 5.87
N ASP A 43 5.22 -8.48 5.32
CA ASP A 43 6.59 -8.01 5.13
C ASP A 43 6.98 -7.84 3.67
N SER A 44 6.09 -8.14 2.73
CA SER A 44 6.34 -8.02 1.30
C SER A 44 5.09 -7.90 0.43
N MET A 45 5.29 -7.30 -0.73
CA MET A 45 4.34 -7.29 -1.85
C MET A 45 5.05 -7.74 -3.12
N ILE A 46 4.36 -8.56 -3.91
CA ILE A 46 4.86 -9.06 -5.20
C ILE A 46 4.02 -8.44 -6.31
N PHE A 47 4.69 -7.71 -7.18
CA PHE A 47 4.13 -7.08 -8.36
C PHE A 47 4.43 -7.90 -9.62
N ASP A 48 3.43 -8.02 -10.48
CA ASP A 48 3.51 -8.56 -11.83
C ASP A 48 3.21 -7.43 -12.83
N LEU A 49 4.19 -7.09 -13.67
CA LEU A 49 4.10 -5.98 -14.62
C LEU A 49 3.86 -6.47 -16.05
N ASP A 50 3.32 -7.68 -16.21
CA ASP A 50 3.01 -8.39 -17.48
C ASP A 50 4.23 -8.72 -18.35
N HIS A 51 5.37 -8.08 -18.10
CA HIS A 51 6.61 -8.23 -18.83
C HIS A 51 7.79 -8.32 -17.87
N GLY A 52 8.55 -9.42 -17.97
CA GLY A 52 9.75 -9.64 -17.18
C GLY A 52 9.50 -10.35 -15.84
N PRO A 53 10.49 -10.35 -14.93
CA PRO A 53 10.38 -11.06 -13.66
C PRO A 53 9.48 -10.32 -12.67
N LEU A 54 8.79 -11.09 -11.83
CA LEU A 54 8.05 -10.57 -10.68
C LEU A 54 8.94 -9.66 -9.81
N LYS A 55 8.39 -8.54 -9.37
CA LYS A 55 9.08 -7.55 -8.54
C LYS A 55 8.63 -7.68 -7.10
N LYS A 56 9.57 -7.90 -6.19
CA LYS A 56 9.28 -8.03 -4.76
C LYS A 56 9.73 -6.76 -4.03
N VAL A 57 8.79 -6.13 -3.32
CA VAL A 57 9.07 -5.02 -2.40
C VAL A 57 9.04 -5.57 -0.98
N MET A 58 10.10 -5.34 -0.21
CA MET A 58 10.18 -5.70 1.22
C MET A 58 9.75 -4.53 2.10
N MET A 59 9.01 -4.81 3.18
CA MET A 59 8.40 -3.84 4.09
C MET A 59 8.64 -4.25 5.55
N MET A 60 9.89 -4.49 5.92
CA MET A 60 10.25 -5.06 7.23
C MET A 60 9.88 -4.15 8.40
N GLU A 61 10.10 -2.84 8.24
CA GLU A 61 9.86 -1.83 9.27
C GLU A 61 8.36 -1.48 9.37
N PRO A 62 7.67 -1.79 10.49
CA PRO A 62 6.22 -1.54 10.62
C PRO A 62 5.83 -0.06 10.51
N THR A 63 6.74 0.84 10.90
CA THR A 63 6.55 2.29 10.93
C THR A 63 7.08 3.01 9.69
N LYS A 64 7.49 2.28 8.65
CA LYS A 64 7.80 2.83 7.32
C LYS A 64 6.70 2.51 6.32
N GLY A 65 6.68 3.23 5.21
CA GLY A 65 5.62 3.06 4.19
C GLY A 65 4.30 3.68 4.67
N THR A 66 4.40 4.68 5.54
CA THR A 66 3.31 5.51 6.02
C THR A 66 2.87 6.50 4.94
N GLU A 67 1.75 7.19 5.16
CA GLU A 67 1.30 8.27 4.28
C GLU A 67 2.36 9.34 4.06
N THR A 68 3.05 9.74 5.14
CA THR A 68 4.14 10.71 5.07
C THR A 68 5.30 10.20 4.22
N ASP A 69 5.61 8.90 4.28
CA ASP A 69 6.74 8.32 3.54
C ASP A 69 6.45 8.19 2.05
N VAL A 70 5.26 7.71 1.68
CA VAL A 70 4.98 7.22 0.31
C VAL A 70 3.68 7.72 -0.30
N GLY A 71 2.84 8.45 0.45
CA GLY A 71 1.54 8.92 -0.05
C GLY A 71 1.66 9.71 -1.34
N ARG A 72 2.53 10.71 -1.35
CA ARG A 72 2.80 11.51 -2.55
C ARG A 72 3.35 10.67 -3.71
N ILE A 73 4.25 9.72 -3.43
CA ILE A 73 4.85 8.85 -4.46
C ILE A 73 3.75 8.00 -5.10
N ILE A 74 2.87 7.40 -4.28
CA ILE A 74 1.74 6.59 -4.77
C ILE A 74 0.81 7.47 -5.60
N ASP A 75 0.46 8.66 -5.12
CA ASP A 75 -0.47 9.56 -5.81
C ASP A 75 0.09 10.02 -7.17
N SER A 76 1.39 10.32 -7.23
CA SER A 76 2.08 10.77 -8.45
C SER A 76 2.47 9.65 -9.41
N SER A 77 2.27 8.38 -9.06
CA SER A 77 2.60 7.22 -9.90
C SER A 77 1.35 6.71 -10.61
N PRO A 78 1.15 6.91 -11.92
CA PRO A 78 -0.02 6.41 -12.62
C PRO A 78 -0.08 4.87 -12.67
N THR A 79 1.07 4.22 -12.78
CA THR A 79 1.18 2.76 -12.89
C THR A 79 2.01 2.14 -11.77
N ALA A 80 1.89 0.82 -11.59
CA ALA A 80 2.75 0.07 -10.67
C ALA A 80 4.24 0.13 -11.07
N ALA A 81 4.53 0.23 -12.37
CA ALA A 81 5.89 0.40 -12.87
C ALA A 81 6.48 1.75 -12.42
N ASP A 82 5.72 2.85 -12.57
CA ASP A 82 6.13 4.19 -12.14
C ASP A 82 6.38 4.23 -10.62
N LEU A 83 5.54 3.57 -9.84
CA LEU A 83 5.73 3.43 -8.39
C LEU A 83 7.05 2.74 -8.07
N LEU A 84 7.32 1.59 -8.71
CA LEU A 84 8.51 0.80 -8.43
C LEU A 84 9.80 1.51 -8.86
N GLU A 85 9.74 2.31 -9.91
CA GLU A 85 10.85 3.17 -10.33
C GLU A 85 11.09 4.27 -9.29
N ALA A 86 10.03 4.97 -8.86
CA ALA A 86 10.12 6.04 -7.87
C ALA A 86 10.56 5.58 -6.46
N LEU A 87 10.38 4.31 -6.11
CA LEU A 87 10.86 3.74 -4.84
C LEU A 87 12.36 3.37 -4.86
N GLN A 88 12.98 3.31 -6.04
CA GLN A 88 14.40 2.95 -6.20
C GLN A 88 15.33 4.16 -6.23
N SER A 89 14.78 5.37 -6.38
CA SER A 89 15.50 6.65 -6.34
C SER A 89 15.71 7.15 -4.93
#